data_AF-A0A7V8VLA1-F1
#
_entry.id   AF-A0A7V8VLA1-F1
#
_cell.length_a   1.000
_cell.length_b   1.000
_cell.length_c   1.000
_cell.angle_alpha   90.00
_cell.angle_beta   90.00
_cell.angle_gamma   90.00
#
_symmetry.space_group_name_H-M   'P 1'
#
loop_
_entity.id
_entity.type
_entity.pdbx_description
1 polymer ?
#
loop_
_entity_poly.entity_id
_entity_poly.type
_entity_poly.pdbx_seq_one_letter_code
_entity_poly.pdbx_strand_id
1 'polypeptide(L)'
;MLSQTAAEPKELAKSLHPRLRRWFRKTYPSFTHAQLLCVPAILNRESILLTSPTGSGKTLAGFLGVFDYLLRKLDAGTLRSTVQC
;
A
#
# COMPACT_ATOMS: atom_id res chain seq x y z
N MET A 1 8.81 13.91 -19.19
CA MET A 1 9.21 12.91 -18.19
C MET A 1 8.33 13.14 -16.97
N LEU A 2 7.42 12.23 -16.63
CA LEU A 2 6.61 12.39 -15.42
C LEU A 2 7.58 12.38 -14.23
N SER A 3 7.73 13.52 -13.56
CA SER A 3 8.43 13.59 -12.28
C SER A 3 7.59 12.83 -11.26
N GLN A 4 7.82 11.53 -11.14
CA GLN A 4 7.20 10.73 -10.09
C GLN A 4 7.96 11.00 -8.80
N THR A 5 7.45 11.96 -8.02
CA THR A 5 7.98 12.28 -6.70
C THR A 5 7.51 11.22 -5.72
N ALA A 6 8.45 10.57 -5.04
CA ALA A 6 8.15 9.63 -3.95
C ALA A 6 7.40 10.34 -2.82
N ALA A 7 6.39 9.68 -2.26
CA ALA A 7 5.68 10.20 -1.10
C ALA A 7 6.59 10.26 0.15
N GLU A 8 6.29 11.21 1.03
CA GLU A 8 6.89 11.27 2.36
C GLU A 8 6.43 10.06 3.21
N PRO A 9 7.34 9.31 3.87
CA PRO A 9 6.98 8.11 4.63
C PRO A 9 5.90 8.34 5.70
N LYS A 10 5.90 9.51 6.33
CA LYS A 10 4.91 9.88 7.35
C LYS A 10 3.52 10.08 6.75
N GLU A 11 3.43 10.70 5.58
CA GLU A 11 2.15 10.94 4.91
C GLU A 11 1.60 9.64 4.34
N LEU A 12 2.44 8.81 3.70
CA LEU A 12 2.02 7.48 3.25
C LEU A 12 1.51 6.64 4.42
N ALA A 13 2.21 6.64 5.55
CA ALA A 13 1.76 5.91 6.73
C ALA A 13 0.37 6.37 7.20
N LYS A 14 0.08 7.68 7.16
CA LYS A 14 -1.25 8.22 7.54
C LYS A 14 -2.36 7.80 6.59
N SER A 15 -2.06 7.62 5.30
CA SER A 15 -3.04 7.19 4.29
C SER A 15 -3.46 5.72 4.45
N LEU A 16 -2.58 4.88 5.02
CA LEU A 16 -2.90 3.48 5.32
C LEU A 16 -3.95 3.34 6.43
N HIS A 17 -4.74 2.29 6.33
CA HIS A 17 -5.68 1.84 7.35
C HIS A 17 -4.98 1.74 8.72
N PRO A 18 -5.58 2.24 9.83
CA PRO A 18 -4.89 2.33 11.12
C PRO A 18 -4.32 0.99 11.62
N ARG A 19 -5.03 -0.11 11.39
CA ARG A 19 -4.58 -1.48 11.73
C ARG A 19 -3.39 -1.90 10.88
N LEU A 20 -3.44 -1.64 9.57
CA LEU A 20 -2.37 -1.97 8.63
C LEU A 20 -1.10 -1.15 8.92
N ARG A 21 -1.25 0.15 9.16
CA ARG A 21 -0.19 1.06 9.59
C ARG A 21 0.52 0.57 10.85
N ARG A 22 -0.25 0.15 11.86
CA ARG A 22 0.28 -0.35 13.14
C ARG A 22 1.07 -1.64 12.94
N TRP A 23 0.54 -2.57 12.14
CA TRP A 23 1.24 -3.80 11.79
C TRP A 23 2.53 -3.50 11.02
N PHE A 24 2.46 -2.69 9.96
CA PHE A 24 3.61 -2.35 9.13
C PHE A 24 4.77 -1.78 9.95
N ARG A 25 4.49 -0.81 10.83
CA ARG A 25 5.50 -0.20 11.72
C ARG A 25 6.13 -1.16 12.72
N LYS A 26 5.45 -2.25 13.08
CA LYS A 26 5.99 -3.29 13.97
C LYS A 26 6.83 -4.31 13.22
N THR A 27 6.52 -4.53 11.94
CA THR A 27 7.14 -5.59 11.13
C THR A 27 8.32 -5.08 10.30
N TYR A 28 8.27 -3.82 9.84
CA TYR A 28 9.27 -3.25 8.96
C TYR A 28 9.82 -1.92 9.51
N PRO A 29 11.12 -1.65 9.32
CA PRO A 29 11.74 -0.41 9.81
C PRO A 29 11.25 0.83 9.05
N SER A 30 11.05 0.73 7.74
CA SER A 30 10.57 1.82 6.89
C SER A 30 9.96 1.29 5.59
N PHE A 31 9.28 2.18 4.85
CA PHE A 31 8.94 1.91 3.45
C PHE A 31 10.20 1.87 2.58
N THR A 32 10.17 1.04 1.54
CA THR A 32 11.19 1.08 0.47
C THR A 32 10.89 2.24 -0.48
N HIS A 33 11.90 2.70 -1.23
CA HIS A 33 11.70 3.75 -2.23
C HIS A 33 10.63 3.38 -3.28
N ALA A 34 10.64 2.13 -3.74
CA ALA A 34 9.61 1.58 -4.62
C ALA A 34 8.20 1.72 -4.03
N GLN A 35 8.02 1.41 -2.74
CA GLN A 35 6.74 1.56 -2.05
C GLN A 35 6.31 3.02 -1.93
N LEU A 36 7.23 3.93 -1.63
CA LEU A 36 6.94 5.37 -1.55
C LEU A 36 6.48 5.95 -2.89
N LEU A 37 6.97 5.40 -4.00
CA LEU A 37 6.52 5.79 -5.34
C LEU A 37 5.13 5.23 -5.68
N CYS A 38 4.88 3.95 -5.37
CA CYS A 38 3.73 3.26 -5.94
C CYS A 38 2.53 3.07 -5.01
N VAL A 39 2.73 2.94 -3.70
CA VAL A 39 1.62 2.70 -2.76
C VAL A 39 0.59 3.83 -2.76
N PRO A 40 0.94 5.13 -2.85
CA PRO A 40 -0.08 6.19 -2.98
C PRO A 40 -1.07 5.96 -4.12
N ALA A 41 -0.56 5.67 -5.33
CA ALA A 41 -1.38 5.39 -6.51
C ALA A 41 -2.21 4.10 -6.34
N ILE A 42 -1.62 3.05 -5.76
CA ILE A 42 -2.32 1.79 -5.45
C ILE A 42 -3.50 2.03 -4.50
N LEU A 43 -3.33 2.85 -3.46
CA LEU A 43 -4.40 3.20 -2.52
C LEU A 43 -5.52 3.99 -3.21
N ASN A 44 -5.16 4.84 -4.19
CA ASN A 44 -6.10 5.60 -5.02
C ASN A 44 -6.77 4.77 -6.12
N ARG A 45 -6.48 3.47 -6.23
CA ARG A 45 -6.98 2.57 -7.29
C ARG A 45 -6.53 2.93 -8.70
N GLU A 46 -5.37 3.56 -8.81
CA GLU A 46 -4.76 3.89 -10.08
C GLU A 46 -3.90 2.71 -10.59
N SER A 47 -3.97 2.46 -11.91
CA SER A 47 -3.10 1.50 -12.58
C SER A 47 -1.68 2.05 -12.70
N ILE A 48 -0.69 1.23 -12.35
CA ILE A 48 0.72 1.64 -12.34
C ILE A 48 1.63 0.59 -12.98
N LEU A 49 2.72 1.05 -13.57
CA LEU A 49 3.84 0.21 -14.01
C LEU A 49 5.10 0.66 -13.30
N LEU A 50 5.63 -0.20 -12.40
CA LEU A 50 6.85 0.07 -11.67
C LEU A 50 7.93 -0.93 -12.06
N THR A 51 9.00 -0.44 -12.69
CA THR A 51 10.21 -1.21 -12.98
C THR A 51 11.25 -0.97 -11.87
N SER A 52 11.65 -2.03 -11.15
CA SER A 52 12.71 -1.95 -10.15
C SER A 52 13.36 -3.33 -9.95
N PRO A 53 14.57 -3.41 -9.35
CA PRO A 53 15.22 -4.68 -9.05
C PRO A 53 14.40 -5.60 -8.14
N THR A 54 14.70 -6.90 -8.13
CA THR A 54 14.18 -7.83 -7.11
C THR A 54 14.60 -7.36 -5.70
N GLY A 55 13.87 -7.78 -4.66
CA GLY A 55 14.12 -7.33 -3.29
C GLY A 55 13.67 -5.89 -2.97
N SER A 56 13.24 -5.09 -3.95
CA SER A 56 12.80 -3.69 -3.73
C SER A 56 11.45 -3.55 -3.00
N GLY A 57 10.80 -4.64 -2.58
CA GLY A 57 9.54 -4.60 -1.84
C GLY A 57 8.28 -4.36 -2.69
N LYS A 58 8.34 -4.55 -4.02
CA LYS A 58 7.21 -4.40 -4.96
C LYS A 58 6.01 -5.28 -4.62
N THR A 59 6.27 -6.54 -4.25
CA THR A 59 5.22 -7.50 -3.91
C THR A 59 4.41 -6.99 -2.73
N LEU A 60 5.08 -6.59 -1.65
CA LEU A 60 4.42 -6.01 -0.48
C LEU A 60 3.65 -4.74 -0.84
N ALA A 61 4.19 -3.89 -1.73
CA ALA A 61 3.48 -2.68 -2.17
C ALA A 61 2.09 -2.98 -2.78
N GLY A 62 2.01 -3.99 -3.65
CA GLY A 62 0.73 -4.46 -4.20
C GLY A 62 -0.21 -4.98 -3.11
N PHE A 63 0.31 -5.82 -2.21
CA PHE A 63 -0.49 -6.38 -1.11
C PHE A 63 -0.96 -5.34 -0.09
N LEU A 64 -0.20 -4.26 0.14
CA LEU A 64 -0.65 -3.16 1.02
C LEU A 64 -1.97 -2.57 0.51
N GLY A 65 -2.14 -2.40 -0.81
CA GLY A 65 -3.39 -1.95 -1.40
C GLY A 65 -4.56 -2.92 -1.25
N VAL A 66 -4.27 -4.22 -1.31
CA VAL A 66 -5.29 -5.28 -1.10
C VAL A 66 -5.72 -5.30 0.37
N PHE A 67 -4.77 -5.33 1.30
CA PHE A 67 -5.07 -5.37 2.74
C PHE A 67 -5.78 -4.10 3.21
N ASP A 68 -5.36 -2.93 2.74
CA ASP A 68 -6.00 -1.65 3.07
C ASP A 68 -7.48 -1.68 2.66
N TYR A 69 -7.77 -2.13 1.45
CA TYR A 69 -9.13 -2.28 0.96
C TYR A 69 -9.98 -3.28 1.74
N LEU A 70 -9.43 -4.46 2.02
CA LEU A 70 -10.14 -5.49 2.78
C LEU A 70 -10.47 -5.00 4.19
N LEU A 71 -9.55 -4.30 4.85
CA LEU A 71 -9.77 -3.72 6.17
C LEU A 71 -10.86 -2.63 6.12
N ARG A 72 -10.85 -1.76 5.11
CA ARG A 72 -11.91 -0.75 4.94
C ARG A 72 -13.28 -1.38 4.68
N LYS A 73 -13.35 -2.43 3.84
CA LYS A 73 -14.59 -3.18 3.61
C LYS A 73 -15.09 -3.88 4.87
N LEU A 74 -14.17 -4.43 5.66
CA LEU A 74 -14.48 -5.08 6.93
C LEU A 74 -15.10 -4.07 7.91
N ASP A 75 -14.45 -2.92 8.09
CA ASP A 75 -14.93 -1.86 8.98
C ASP A 75 -16.26 -1.26 8.49
N ALA A 76 -16.49 -1.22 7.18
CA ALA A 76 -17.77 -0.82 6.58
C ALA A 76 -18.87 -1.90 6.62
N GLY A 77 -18.58 -3.12 7.09
CA GLY A 77 -19.52 -4.24 7.10
C GLY A 77 -19.92 -4.77 5.71
N THR A 78 -19.15 -4.43 4.66
CA THR A 78 -19.43 -4.81 3.26
C THR A 78 -18.55 -5.96 2.76
N LEU A 79 -17.65 -6.46 3.60
CA LEU A 79 -16.81 -7.61 3.28
C LEU A 79 -17.65 -8.90 3.33
N ARG A 80 -17.82 -9.53 2.17
CA ARG A 80 -18.49 -10.84 2.06
C ARG A 80 -17.52 -11.96 2.43
N SER A 81 -18.04 -13.00 3.08
CA SER A 81 -17.31 -14.24 3.41
C SER A 81 -17.10 -15.13 2.18
N THR A 82 -16.49 -14.56 1.14
CA THR A 82 -16.16 -15.21 -0.12
C THR A 82 -14.76 -14.78 -0.55
N VAL A 83 -14.17 -15.52 -1.48
CA VAL A 83 -12.96 -15.05 -2.16
C VAL A 83 -13.24 -13.66 -2.76
N GLN A 84 -12.34 -12.70 -2.50
CA GLN A 84 -12.35 -11.37 -3.09
C GLN A 84 -11.32 -11.38 -4.21
N CYS A 85 -11.78 -11.13 -5.45
CA CYS A 85 -10.93 -10.96 -6.62
C CYS A 85 -10.68 -9.48 -6.89
#